data_AF-A0A1C6DXN6-F1
#
_entry.id   AF-A0A1C6DXN6-F1
#
_cell.length_a   1.000
_cell.length_b   1.000
_cell.length_c   1.000
_cell.angle_alpha   90.00
_cell.angle_beta   90.00
_cell.angle_gamma   90.00
#
_symmetry.space_group_name_H-M   'P 1'
#
loop_
_entity.id
_entity.type
_entity.pdbx_description
1 polymer ?
#
loop_
_entity_poly.entity_id
_entity_poly.type
_entity_poly.pdbx_seq_one_letter_code
_entity_poly.pdbx_strand_id
1 'polypeptide(L)'
;MLKAVFSRFGEEIELTDELWQYDFGQKIQVTGIELPDVCEVHFQYDNLTETKTVTGYKQEDALIIDIPNEALTSRGIIKLYIYLVSSEEGRTVNVAIMHVNRRMKPEGFEVPEDIDLFHHTLLAANEYM
;
A
#
# COMPACT_ATOMS: atom_id res chain seq x y z
N MET A 1 -2.92 8.63 -6.82
CA MET A 1 -1.49 8.34 -6.54
C MET A 1 -0.96 9.38 -5.59
N LEU A 2 -0.63 8.97 -4.37
CA LEU A 2 -0.11 9.84 -3.31
C LEU A 2 1.39 10.02 -3.45
N LYS A 3 1.92 11.12 -2.91
CA LYS A 3 3.35 11.41 -2.90
C LYS A 3 3.86 11.63 -1.48
N ALA A 4 4.81 10.81 -1.07
CA ALA A 4 5.59 10.98 0.14
C ALA A 4 7.00 11.45 -0.23
N VAL A 5 7.38 12.62 0.29
CA VAL A 5 8.72 13.17 0.10
C VAL A 5 9.37 13.27 1.47
N PHE A 6 10.39 12.45 1.71
CA PHE A 6 11.18 12.49 2.94
C PHE A 6 12.42 13.35 2.74
N SER A 7 12.76 14.15 3.73
CA SER A 7 13.97 15.00 3.74
C SER A 7 15.17 14.29 4.36
N ARG A 8 14.91 13.27 5.19
CA ARG A 8 15.94 12.52 5.91
C ARG A 8 15.43 11.17 6.38
N PHE A 9 16.37 10.30 6.70
CA PHE A 9 16.12 9.09 7.45
C PHE A 9 15.63 9.40 8.88
N GLY A 10 14.71 8.60 9.40
CA GLY A 10 14.09 8.78 10.72
C GLY A 10 12.86 9.69 10.75
N GLU A 11 12.38 10.16 9.58
CA GLU A 11 11.33 11.15 9.49
C GLU A 11 9.94 10.52 9.44
N GLU A 12 9.03 11.10 10.21
CA GLU A 12 7.60 10.86 10.16
C GLU A 12 6.94 12.05 9.46
N ILE A 13 6.15 11.78 8.41
CA ILE A 13 5.40 12.79 7.67
C ILE A 13 3.91 12.43 7.64
N GLU A 14 3.08 13.45 7.63
CA GLU A 14 1.64 13.33 7.44
C GLU A 14 1.28 13.87 6.05
N LEU A 15 0.63 13.03 5.24
CA LEU A 15 0.21 13.41 3.89
C LEU A 15 -1.10 14.18 3.95
N THR A 16 -1.15 15.31 3.24
CA THR A 16 -2.36 16.13 3.12
C THR A 16 -3.28 15.66 1.99
N ASP A 17 -2.80 14.79 1.10
CA ASP A 17 -3.62 14.15 0.08
C ASP A 17 -4.63 13.19 0.72
N GLU A 18 -5.89 13.29 0.30
CA GLU A 18 -6.99 12.52 0.87
C GLU A 18 -7.16 11.17 0.16
N LEU A 19 -7.23 10.09 0.92
CA LEU A 19 -7.75 8.79 0.46
C LEU A 19 -9.25 8.73 0.71
N TRP A 20 -9.97 7.94 -0.08
CA TRP A 20 -11.40 7.70 0.10
C TRP A 20 -11.69 6.21 0.24
N GLN A 21 -12.70 5.88 1.05
CA GLN A 21 -13.19 4.50 1.10
C GLN A 21 -13.58 4.01 -0.31
N TYR A 22 -13.24 2.77 -0.61
CA TYR A 22 -13.50 2.10 -1.90
C TYR A 22 -12.75 2.69 -3.11
N ASP A 23 -11.82 3.61 -2.89
CA ASP A 23 -10.91 4.10 -3.94
C ASP A 23 -9.74 3.11 -4.09
N PHE A 24 -10.03 1.92 -4.62
CA PHE A 24 -9.07 0.82 -4.71
C PHE A 24 -8.01 1.00 -5.79
N GLY A 25 -6.89 0.28 -5.66
CA GLY A 25 -5.75 0.37 -6.56
C GLY A 25 -4.92 1.65 -6.38
N GLN A 26 -5.09 2.34 -5.25
CA GLN A 26 -4.26 3.49 -4.92
C GLN A 26 -2.82 3.06 -4.67
N LYS A 27 -1.91 3.92 -5.12
CA LYS A 27 -0.46 3.75 -4.97
C LYS A 27 0.12 4.98 -4.30
N ILE A 28 1.20 4.77 -3.56
CA ILE A 28 2.03 5.82 -2.98
C ILE A 28 3.42 5.80 -3.62
N GLN A 29 3.88 6.97 -4.00
CA GLN A 29 5.22 7.22 -4.53
C GLN A 29 6.09 7.84 -3.43
N VAL A 30 7.20 7.19 -3.09
CA VAL A 30 8.15 7.65 -2.07
C VAL A 30 9.42 8.17 -2.73
N THR A 31 9.89 9.35 -2.31
CA THR A 31 11.08 10.04 -2.85
C THR A 31 11.82 10.83 -1.77
N GLY A 32 12.97 11.42 -2.12
CA GLY A 32 13.70 12.40 -1.29
C GLY A 32 14.80 11.81 -0.38
N ILE A 33 14.85 10.49 -0.28
CA ILE A 33 15.93 9.73 0.37
C ILE A 33 16.54 8.72 -0.60
N GLU A 34 17.73 8.20 -0.29
CA GLU A 34 18.33 7.13 -1.09
C GLU A 34 17.54 5.83 -0.87
N LEU A 35 16.85 5.38 -1.92
CA LEU A 35 15.96 4.23 -1.89
C LEU A 35 16.58 3.05 -2.64
N PRO A 36 16.54 1.83 -2.06
CA PRO A 36 16.96 0.61 -2.74
C PRO A 36 16.01 0.27 -3.89
N ASP A 37 16.44 -0.63 -4.77
CA ASP A 37 15.63 -1.06 -5.93
C ASP A 37 14.35 -1.81 -5.51
N VAL A 38 14.43 -2.53 -4.39
CA VAL A 38 13.34 -3.28 -3.78
C VAL A 38 13.41 -3.09 -2.28
N CYS A 39 12.27 -2.85 -1.63
CA CYS A 39 12.18 -2.84 -0.18
C CYS A 39 10.87 -3.43 0.34
N GLU A 40 10.92 -3.99 1.54
CA GLU A 40 9.73 -4.38 2.28
C GLU A 40 9.20 -3.20 3.09
N VAL A 41 7.88 -3.01 3.04
CA VAL A 41 7.18 -1.96 3.76
C VAL A 41 5.99 -2.55 4.48
N HIS A 42 5.66 -2.00 5.64
CA HIS A 42 4.58 -2.51 6.48
C HIS A 42 3.46 -1.49 6.60
N PHE A 43 2.25 -1.92 6.30
CA PHE A 43 1.04 -1.15 6.51
C PHE A 43 0.42 -1.51 7.86
N GLN A 44 0.12 -0.48 8.66
CA GLN A 44 -0.72 -0.57 9.84
C GLN A 44 -1.98 0.26 9.60
N TYR A 45 -3.14 -0.32 9.83
CA TYR A 45 -4.43 0.34 9.79
C TYR A 45 -5.40 -0.37 10.75
N ASP A 46 -6.57 0.22 10.95
CA ASP A 46 -7.56 -0.28 11.91
C ASP A 46 -7.97 -1.73 11.59
N ASN A 47 -8.31 -2.50 12.63
CA ASN A 47 -8.73 -3.90 12.57
C ASN A 47 -7.65 -4.93 12.20
N LEU A 48 -6.39 -4.54 12.12
CA LEU A 48 -5.26 -5.47 12.03
C LEU A 48 -4.75 -5.90 13.42
N THR A 49 -4.48 -7.19 13.61
CA THR A 49 -3.71 -7.71 14.75
C THR A 49 -2.20 -7.64 14.51
N GLU A 50 -1.78 -7.70 13.25
CA GLU A 50 -0.40 -7.66 12.78
C GLU A 50 -0.31 -6.76 11.53
N THR A 51 0.85 -6.13 11.29
CA THR A 51 1.03 -5.27 10.11
C THR A 51 0.99 -6.07 8.82
N LYS A 52 0.42 -5.50 7.74
CA LYS A 52 0.42 -6.10 6.41
C LYS A 52 1.70 -5.72 5.66
N THR A 53 2.52 -6.72 5.30
CA THR A 53 3.76 -6.51 4.52
C THR A 53 3.46 -6.42 3.03
N VAL A 54 4.07 -5.44 2.37
CA VAL A 54 4.01 -5.22 0.92
C VAL A 54 5.43 -4.96 0.41
N THR A 55 5.73 -5.36 -0.82
CA THR A 55 6.99 -5.04 -1.49
C THR A 55 6.84 -3.77 -2.32
N GLY A 56 7.72 -2.79 -2.09
CA GLY A 56 7.88 -1.63 -2.94
C GLY A 56 8.94 -1.87 -4.02
N TYR A 57 8.72 -1.30 -5.20
CA TYR A 57 9.66 -1.40 -6.32
C TYR A 57 10.09 -0.01 -6.78
N LYS A 58 11.38 0.16 -7.00
CA LYS A 58 11.91 1.39 -7.55
C LYS A 58 11.60 1.47 -9.04
N GLN A 59 11.03 2.59 -9.43
CA GLN A 59 10.84 2.99 -10.80
C GLN A 59 11.47 4.37 -10.97
N GLU A 60 12.53 4.44 -11.78
CA GLU A 60 13.36 5.63 -11.93
C GLU A 60 13.92 6.09 -10.57
N ASP A 61 13.55 7.29 -10.11
CA ASP A 61 14.03 7.89 -8.85
C ASP A 61 13.01 7.78 -7.70
N ALA A 62 11.99 6.93 -7.86
CA ALA A 62 10.93 6.80 -6.86
C ALA A 62 10.57 5.35 -6.56
N LEU A 63 10.23 5.09 -5.30
CA LEU A 63 9.70 3.80 -4.88
C LEU A 63 8.18 3.83 -4.98
N ILE A 64 7.62 2.90 -5.75
CA ILE A 64 6.17 2.75 -5.95
C ILE A 64 5.67 1.60 -5.08
N ILE A 65 4.67 1.88 -4.26
CA ILE A 65 4.08 0.92 -3.32
C ILE A 65 2.56 0.90 -3.52
N ASP A 66 2.00 -0.29 -3.58
CA ASP A 66 0.56 -0.52 -3.58
C ASP A 66 -0.04 -0.36 -2.18
N ILE A 67 -1.10 0.46 -2.05
CA ILE A 67 -1.86 0.57 -0.82
C ILE A 67 -2.86 -0.60 -0.78
N PRO A 68 -2.87 -1.45 0.26
CA PRO A 68 -3.81 -2.55 0.36
C PRO A 68 -5.26 -2.08 0.28
N ASN A 69 -6.07 -2.73 -0.55
CA ASN A 69 -7.48 -2.35 -0.73
C ASN A 69 -8.26 -2.50 0.58
N GLU A 70 -7.91 -3.47 1.44
CA GLU A 70 -8.58 -3.66 2.71
C GLU A 70 -8.40 -2.46 3.64
N ALA A 71 -7.25 -1.76 3.54
CA ALA A 71 -7.00 -0.52 4.28
C ALA A 71 -7.96 0.62 3.87
N LEU A 72 -8.58 0.52 2.69
CA LEU A 72 -9.52 1.50 2.13
C LEU A 72 -10.98 1.05 2.29
N THR A 73 -11.26 0.00 3.06
CA THR A 73 -12.63 -0.45 3.34
C THR A 73 -13.26 0.28 4.53
N SER A 74 -12.46 0.79 5.45
CA SER A 74 -12.89 1.57 6.61
C SER A 74 -12.32 3.00 6.60
N ARG A 75 -13.05 3.93 7.18
CA ARG A 75 -12.50 5.24 7.54
C ARG A 75 -11.44 5.02 8.63
N GLY A 76 -10.31 5.70 8.53
CA GLY A 76 -9.26 5.57 9.55
C GLY A 76 -7.95 6.18 9.12
N ILE A 77 -6.90 5.84 9.85
CA ILE A 77 -5.52 6.25 9.58
C ILE A 77 -4.76 5.02 9.08
N ILE A 78 -4.00 5.20 8.01
CA ILE A 78 -3.04 4.22 7.52
C ILE A 78 -1.65 4.75 7.83
N LYS A 79 -0.83 3.94 8.51
CA LYS A 79 0.60 4.20 8.69
C LYS A 79 1.40 3.25 7.81
N LEU A 80 2.27 3.82 6.98
CA LEU A 80 3.24 3.10 6.18
C LEU A 80 4.60 3.20 6.84
N TYR A 81 5.13 2.07 7.29
CA TYR A 81 6.48 1.93 7.83
C TYR A 81 7.41 1.46 6.72
N ILE A 82 8.46 2.23 6.44
CA ILE A 82 9.44 1.93 5.40
C ILE A 82 10.71 1.43 6.07
N TYR A 83 11.05 0.18 5.79
CA TYR A 83 12.27 -0.46 6.26
C TYR A 83 13.29 -0.47 5.11
N LEU A 84 14.39 0.24 5.32
CA LEU A 84 15.51 0.20 4.40
C LEU A 84 16.52 -0.77 5.00
N VAL A 85 16.44 -2.02 4.55
CA VAL A 85 17.45 -3.02 4.89
C VAL A 85 18.66 -2.76 4.01
N SER A 86 19.70 -2.14 4.58
CA SER A 86 21.02 -2.18 3.97
C SER A 86 21.72 -3.49 4.36
N SER A 87 22.67 -3.96 3.55
CA SER A 87 23.45 -5.17 3.86
C SER A 87 24.29 -5.06 5.15
N GLU A 88 24.43 -3.86 5.72
CA GLU A 88 25.26 -3.61 6.90
C GLU A 88 24.46 -3.31 8.17
N GLU A 89 23.30 -2.64 8.07
CA GLU A 89 22.44 -2.33 9.21
C GLU A 89 20.96 -2.27 8.81
N GLY A 90 20.11 -2.99 9.56
CA GLY A 90 18.65 -2.85 9.46
C GLY A 90 18.17 -1.75 10.40
N ARG A 91 17.66 -0.64 9.85
CA ARG A 91 17.02 0.43 10.64
C ARG A 91 15.58 0.59 10.18
N THR A 92 14.65 0.78 11.11
CA THR A 92 13.32 1.33 10.81
C THR A 92 13.52 2.80 10.49
N VAL A 93 13.15 3.26 9.29
CA VAL A 93 13.67 4.55 8.83
C VAL A 93 12.60 5.61 8.65
N ASN A 94 11.46 5.36 8.03
CA ASN A 94 10.52 6.45 7.74
C ASN A 94 9.08 6.00 7.89
N VAL A 95 8.21 6.95 8.26
CA VAL A 95 6.78 6.72 8.45
C VAL A 95 5.98 7.73 7.65
N ALA A 96 5.06 7.26 6.81
CA ALA A 96 4.05 8.11 6.17
C ALA A 96 2.68 7.84 6.79
N ILE A 97 2.00 8.89 7.21
CA ILE A 97 0.64 8.86 7.77
C ILE A 97 -0.34 9.35 6.71
N MET A 98 -1.38 8.55 6.45
CA MET A 98 -2.42 8.83 5.47
C MET A 98 -3.80 8.73 6.11
N HIS A 99 -4.75 9.54 5.64
CA HIS A 99 -6.13 9.56 6.15
C HIS A 99 -7.11 9.07 5.10
N VAL A 100 -7.98 8.13 5.51
CA VAL A 100 -9.05 7.60 4.66
C VAL A 100 -10.38 8.25 5.05
N ASN A 101 -10.93 9.04 4.14
CA ASN A 101 -12.22 9.69 4.26
C ASN A 101 -13.38 8.74 3.97
N ARG A 102 -14.51 8.99 4.64
CA ARG A 102 -15.72 8.18 4.46
C ARG A 102 -16.36 8.45 3.10
N ARG A 103 -16.67 7.39 2.34
CA ARG A 103 -17.39 7.45 1.06
C ARG A 103 -18.45 6.35 1.03
N MET A 104 -19.59 6.59 0.38
CA MET A 104 -20.57 5.52 0.13
C MET A 104 -20.00 4.50 -0.86
N LYS A 105 -20.25 3.22 -0.61
CA LYS A 105 -19.89 2.14 -1.54
C LYS A 105 -20.56 2.40 -2.88
N PRO A 106 -19.83 2.40 -4.01
CA PRO A 106 -20.45 2.52 -5.33
C PRO A 106 -21.39 1.33 -5.61
N GLU A 107 -22.48 1.58 -6.32
CA GLU A 107 -23.43 0.55 -6.74
C GLU A 107 -22.75 -0.43 -7.72
N GLY A 108 -22.95 -1.74 -7.53
CA GLY A 108 -22.34 -2.78 -8.38
C GLY A 108 -20.84 -3.02 -8.18
N PHE A 109 -20.24 -2.52 -7.09
CA PHE A 109 -18.80 -2.62 -6.86
C PHE A 109 -18.39 -3.95 -6.19
N GLU A 110 -17.62 -4.74 -6.94
CA GLU A 110 -16.93 -5.95 -6.47
C GLU A 110 -15.45 -5.65 -6.18
N VAL A 111 -14.92 -6.16 -5.07
CA VAL A 111 -13.50 -6.00 -4.72
C VAL A 111 -12.70 -6.96 -5.61
N PRO A 112 -11.63 -6.53 -6.30
CA PRO A 112 -10.88 -7.41 -7.19
C PRO A 112 -10.29 -8.66 -6.49
N GLU A 113 -10.04 -8.59 -5.18
CA GLU A 113 -9.57 -9.72 -4.36
C GLU A 113 -10.64 -10.78 -4.07
N ASP A 114 -11.92 -10.52 -4.37
CA ASP A 114 -13.02 -11.50 -4.26
C ASP A 114 -13.17 -12.38 -5.51
N ILE A 115 -12.39 -12.12 -6.58
CA ILE A 115 -12.30 -13.05 -7.69
C ILE A 115 -11.35 -14.16 -7.25
N ASP A 116 -11.92 -15.29 -6.84
CA ASP A 116 -11.20 -16.54 -6.71
C ASP A 116 -10.70 -16.97 -8.10
N LEU A 117 -9.58 -16.36 -8.54
CA LEU A 117 -8.97 -16.60 -9.83
C LEU A 117 -8.70 -18.10 -10.01
N PHE A 118 -8.40 -18.82 -8.93
CA PHE A 118 -8.15 -20.26 -8.98
C PHE A 118 -9.40 -21.02 -9.43
N HIS A 119 -10.57 -20.76 -8.82
CA HIS A 119 -11.82 -21.38 -9.25
C HIS A 119 -12.27 -20.93 -10.65
N HIS A 120 -12.08 -19.66 -11.00
CA HIS A 120 -12.37 -19.18 -12.35
C HIS A 120 -11.50 -19.85 -13.42
N THR A 121 -10.21 -20.08 -13.13
CA THR A 121 -9.30 -20.75 -14.06
C THR A 121 -9.66 -22.23 -14.22
N LEU A 122 -10.07 -22.90 -13.14
CA LEU A 122 -10.53 -24.29 -13.19
C LEU A 122 -11.82 -24.44 -14.01
N LEU A 123 -12.79 -23.54 -13.85
CA LEU A 123 -14.03 -23.56 -14.63
C LEU A 123 -13.76 -23.36 -16.13
N ALA A 124 -12.94 -22.37 -16.47
CA ALA A 124 -12.57 -22.09 -17.86
C ALA A 124 -11.81 -23.27 -18.51
N ALA A 125 -10.96 -23.99 -17.77
CA ALA A 125 -10.25 -25.16 -18.28
C ALA A 125 -11.19 -26.36 -18.51
N ASN A 126 -12.26 -26.48 -17.74
CA ASN A 126 -13.25 -27.56 -17.87
C ASN A 126 -14.22 -27.36 -19.03
N GLU A 127 -14.43 -26.13 -19.52
CA GLU A 127 -15.26 -25.85 -20.71
C GLU A 127 -14.57 -26.22 -22.04
N TYR A 128 -13.28 -26.57 -22.01
CA TYR A 128 -12.51 -27.02 -23.17
C TYR A 128 -12.18 -28.54 -23.14
N MET A 129 -12.80 -29.31 -22.25
CA MET A 129 -12.76 -30.79 -22.23
C MET A 129 -14.11 -31.38 -22.62
#